data_AF-A0A240EPN5-F1
#
_entry.id   AF-A0A240EPN5-F1
#
_cell.length_a   1.000
_cell.length_b   1.000
_cell.length_c   1.000
_cell.angle_alpha   90.00
_cell.angle_beta   90.00
_cell.angle_gamma   90.00
#
_symmetry.space_group_name_H-M   'P 1'
#
loop_
_entity.id
_entity.type
_entity.pdbx_description
1 polymer ?
#
loop_
_entity_poly.entity_id
_entity_poly.type
_entity_poly.pdbx_seq_one_letter_code
_entity_poly.pdbx_strand_id
1 'polypeptide(L)'
;MPIQLNPDMRSAIQAMLRCKTEQQGRSQWYCAHCHHNDRLPLSCGHRHCPQCQHRTTSDWLNRQKQKLLPDRDIIQIKQESVTFRYKESQTQQWKQRTLPTLKFLLLILQHVLPKGLQRVRDYGFLRGQARQTLGRIQLLLLGLFYSLPNLEPVTKSKATRCCPCCQHEMACVGFTRPR
;
A
#
# COMPACT_ATOMS: atom_id res chain seq x y z
N MET A 1 35.31 -6.18 18.66
CA MET A 1 35.46 -6.32 17.19
C MET A 1 34.74 -5.15 16.51
N PRO A 2 35.37 -4.43 15.57
CA PRO A 2 34.71 -3.34 14.86
C PRO A 2 33.58 -3.88 13.99
N ILE A 3 32.42 -3.21 14.01
CA ILE A 3 31.28 -3.53 13.16
C ILE A 3 31.66 -3.22 11.71
N GLN A 4 31.78 -4.24 10.87
CA GLN A 4 32.03 -4.06 9.43
C GLN A 4 30.72 -3.96 8.67
N LEU A 5 30.46 -2.81 8.05
CA LEU A 5 29.32 -2.61 7.16
C LEU A 5 29.63 -3.17 5.77
N ASN A 6 28.77 -4.07 5.29
CA ASN A 6 28.83 -4.57 3.92
C ASN A 6 28.40 -3.48 2.90
N PRO A 7 28.65 -3.69 1.59
CA PRO A 7 28.31 -2.71 0.55
C PRO A 7 26.82 -2.33 0.51
N ASP A 8 25.92 -3.29 0.70
CA ASP A 8 24.47 -3.03 0.67
C ASP A 8 24.02 -2.14 1.83
N MET A 9 24.56 -2.36 3.03
CA MET A 9 24.31 -1.53 4.20
C MET A 9 24.79 -0.09 3.95
N ARG A 10 25.99 0.07 3.38
CA ARG A 10 26.53 1.40 3.05
C ARG A 10 25.66 2.12 2.00
N SER A 11 25.26 1.42 0.94
CA SER A 11 24.36 1.93 -0.09
C SER A 11 23.02 2.36 0.50
N ALA A 12 22.44 1.54 1.39
CA ALA A 12 21.20 1.86 2.07
C ALA A 12 21.31 3.12 2.94
N ILE A 13 22.38 3.21 3.75
CA ILE A 13 22.64 4.37 4.62
C ILE A 13 22.81 5.64 3.78
N GLN A 14 23.64 5.61 2.73
CA GLN A 14 23.83 6.74 1.83
C GLN A 14 22.52 7.18 1.18
N ALA A 15 21.69 6.23 0.73
CA ALA A 15 20.39 6.53 0.16
C ALA A 15 19.45 7.22 1.17
N MET A 16 19.44 6.76 2.43
CA MET A 16 18.65 7.38 3.49
C MET A 16 19.11 8.80 3.79
N LEU A 17 20.42 9.04 3.88
CA LEU A 17 21.01 10.36 4.16
C LEU A 17 20.69 11.40 3.07
N ARG A 18 20.71 11.00 1.79
CA ARG A 18 20.40 11.90 0.67
C ARG A 18 18.91 12.03 0.35
N CYS A 19 18.04 11.27 1.01
CA CYS A 19 16.62 11.24 0.68
C CYS A 19 15.94 12.58 0.94
N LYS A 20 15.18 13.10 -0.04
CA LYS A 20 14.52 14.41 0.01
C LYS A 20 15.48 15.58 0.24
N THR A 21 16.71 15.45 -0.25
CA THR A 21 17.69 16.55 -0.30
C THR A 21 17.94 16.97 -1.74
N GLU A 22 18.60 18.12 -1.92
CA GLU A 22 18.99 18.61 -3.25
C GLU A 22 19.90 17.63 -4.00
N GLN A 23 20.63 16.77 -3.27
CA GLN A 23 21.50 15.73 -3.82
C GLN A 23 20.75 14.62 -4.57
N GLN A 24 19.41 14.55 -4.47
CA GLN A 24 18.60 13.64 -5.28
C GLN A 24 17.94 14.32 -6.48
N GLY A 25 18.13 15.63 -6.64
CA GLY A 25 17.43 16.43 -7.64
C GLY A 25 16.04 16.84 -7.18
N ARG A 26 15.29 17.49 -8.07
CA ARG A 26 13.98 18.08 -7.74
C ARG A 26 12.91 17.74 -8.77
N SER A 27 11.70 17.48 -8.29
CA SER A 27 10.47 17.50 -9.09
C SER A 27 9.96 18.92 -9.23
N GLN A 28 9.51 19.29 -10.43
CA GLN A 28 8.96 20.60 -10.74
C GLN A 28 7.45 20.51 -10.94
N TRP A 29 6.73 21.41 -10.30
CA TRP A 29 5.27 21.43 -10.26
C TRP A 29 4.76 22.81 -10.64
N TYR A 30 3.70 22.82 -11.45
CA TYR A 30 3.05 24.04 -11.90
C TYR A 30 1.55 23.99 -11.62
N CYS A 31 1.02 25.07 -11.07
CA CYS A 31 -0.42 25.25 -10.88
C CYS A 31 -0.99 26.07 -12.04
N ALA A 32 -1.91 25.48 -12.81
CA ALA A 32 -2.58 26.19 -13.92
C ALA A 32 -3.56 27.29 -13.44
N HIS A 33 -4.04 27.21 -12.19
CA HIS A 33 -5.00 28.19 -11.65
C HIS A 33 -4.34 29.49 -11.22
N CYS A 34 -3.26 29.43 -10.42
CA CYS A 34 -2.62 30.62 -9.85
C CYS A 34 -1.21 30.87 -10.39
N HIS A 35 -0.79 30.11 -11.41
CA HIS A 35 0.53 30.17 -12.03
C HIS A 35 1.71 29.93 -11.07
N HIS A 36 1.44 29.40 -9.87
CA HIS A 36 2.47 29.09 -8.89
C HIS A 36 3.36 27.94 -9.38
N ASN A 37 4.66 28.14 -9.23
CA ASN A 37 5.69 27.16 -9.54
C ASN A 37 6.37 26.69 -8.26
N ASP A 38 6.60 25.40 -8.15
CA ASP A 38 7.24 24.82 -6.98
C ASP A 38 8.21 23.70 -7.33
N ARG A 39 9.24 23.53 -6.50
CA ARG A 39 10.32 22.57 -6.71
C ARG A 39 10.59 21.79 -5.43
N LEU A 40 10.31 20.49 -5.46
CA LEU A 40 10.44 19.62 -4.31
C LEU A 40 11.57 18.60 -4.49
N PRO A 41 12.45 18.41 -3.49
CA PRO A 41 13.46 17.38 -3.51
C PRO A 41 12.89 15.97 -3.76
N LEU A 42 13.60 15.19 -4.56
CA LEU A 42 13.21 13.81 -4.86
C LEU A 42 13.51 12.86 -3.71
N SER A 43 12.64 11.86 -3.54
CA SER A 43 12.89 10.76 -2.60
C SER A 43 13.92 9.78 -3.16
N CYS A 44 14.72 9.13 -2.30
CA CYS A 44 15.77 8.23 -2.77
C CYS A 44 15.30 6.91 -3.41
N GLY A 45 14.03 6.53 -3.20
CA GLY A 45 13.45 5.29 -3.74
C GLY A 45 13.98 4.00 -3.11
N HIS A 46 14.91 4.06 -2.15
CA HIS A 46 15.51 2.87 -1.57
C HIS A 46 14.50 2.07 -0.71
N ARG A 47 14.46 0.74 -0.88
CA ARG A 47 13.46 -0.15 -0.24
C ARG A 47 13.48 -0.14 1.29
N HIS A 48 14.62 0.21 1.88
CA HIS A 48 14.79 0.30 3.33
C HIS A 48 14.65 1.74 3.86
N CYS A 49 14.51 2.75 2.99
CA CYS A 49 14.40 4.13 3.45
C CYS A 49 13.03 4.36 4.11
N PRO A 50 12.99 4.76 5.41
CA PRO A 50 11.73 4.94 6.12
C PRO A 50 10.87 6.05 5.49
N GLN A 51 11.48 7.12 4.99
CA GLN A 51 10.75 8.21 4.31
C GLN A 51 10.11 7.77 3.00
N CYS A 52 10.79 6.93 2.21
CA CYS A 52 10.22 6.40 0.96
C CYS A 52 9.15 5.34 1.20
N GLN A 53 9.34 4.49 2.20
CA GLN A 53 8.39 3.43 2.53
C GLN A 53 7.18 3.90 3.33
N HIS A 54 7.24 5.10 3.94
CA HIS A 54 6.18 5.63 4.81
C HIS A 54 4.78 5.55 4.18
N ARG A 55 4.64 5.95 2.91
CA ARG A 55 3.35 5.90 2.20
C ARG A 55 2.85 4.46 2.02
N THR A 56 3.71 3.57 1.54
CA THR A 56 3.39 2.15 1.37
C THR A 56 2.97 1.49 2.69
N THR A 57 3.67 1.81 3.78
CA THR A 57 3.35 1.34 5.13
C THR A 57 2.00 1.87 5.59
N SER A 58 1.75 3.18 5.40
CA SER A 58 0.49 3.83 5.76
C SER A 58 -0.70 3.24 4.97
N ASP A 59 -0.56 3.08 3.66
CA ASP A 59 -1.58 2.48 2.80
C ASP A 59 -1.86 1.02 3.17
N TRP A 60 -0.83 0.28 3.58
CA TRP A 60 -0.99 -1.08 4.11
C TRP A 60 -1.76 -1.07 5.43
N LEU A 61 -1.38 -0.22 6.39
CA LEU A 61 -2.08 -0.07 7.67
C LEU A 61 -3.55 0.32 7.47
N ASN A 62 -3.83 1.28 6.60
CA ASN A 62 -5.20 1.71 6.27
C ASN A 62 -6.03 0.56 5.71
N ARG A 63 -5.46 -0.23 4.79
CA ARG A 63 -6.14 -1.43 4.26
C ARG A 63 -6.37 -2.50 5.31
N GLN A 64 -5.47 -2.66 6.29
CA GLN A 64 -5.71 -3.58 7.40
C GLN A 64 -6.84 -3.05 8.30
N LYS A 65 -6.81 -1.77 8.67
CA LYS A 65 -7.87 -1.14 9.48
C LYS A 65 -9.25 -1.27 8.82
N GLN A 66 -9.35 -1.10 7.51
CA GLN A 66 -10.59 -1.29 6.76
C GLN A 66 -11.14 -2.73 6.79
N LYS A 67 -10.30 -3.72 7.08
CA LYS A 67 -10.73 -5.12 7.21
C LYS A 67 -11.17 -5.48 8.62
N LEU A 68 -10.85 -4.65 9.62
CA LEU A 68 -11.28 -4.87 10.99
C LEU A 68 -12.73 -4.41 11.13
N LEU A 69 -13.49 -5.12 11.95
CA LEU A 69 -14.80 -4.67 12.38
C LEU A 69 -14.59 -3.45 13.31
N PRO A 70 -15.10 -2.26 12.95
CA PRO A 70 -14.94 -1.09 13.80
C PRO A 70 -15.94 -1.15 14.97
N ASP A 71 -15.57 -0.59 16.11
CA ASP A 71 -16.37 -0.65 17.34
C ASP A 71 -17.80 -0.12 17.16
N ARG A 72 -17.96 0.93 16.34
CA ARG A 72 -19.26 1.51 15.98
C ARG A 72 -20.21 0.54 15.27
N ASP A 73 -19.69 -0.54 14.69
CA ASP A 73 -20.47 -1.56 13.99
C ASP A 73 -20.84 -2.74 14.91
N ILE A 74 -20.39 -2.73 16.17
CA ILE A 74 -20.92 -3.58 17.24
C ILE A 74 -22.16 -2.87 17.81
N ILE A 75 -23.34 -3.36 17.43
CA ILE A 75 -24.62 -2.69 17.67
C ILE A 75 -25.12 -2.97 19.09
N GLN A 76 -24.95 -4.21 19.56
CA GLN A 76 -25.47 -4.62 20.87
C GLN A 76 -24.63 -5.73 21.47
N ILE A 77 -24.40 -5.66 22.78
CA ILE A 77 -23.75 -6.70 23.58
C ILE A 77 -24.74 -7.14 24.65
N LYS A 78 -25.04 -8.43 24.68
CA LYS A 78 -25.81 -9.12 25.74
C LYS A 78 -24.87 -10.05 26.51
N GLN A 79 -25.35 -10.60 27.63
CA GLN A 79 -24.55 -11.51 28.48
C GLN A 79 -23.96 -12.70 27.70
N GLU A 80 -24.70 -13.29 26.76
CA GLU A 80 -24.26 -14.48 26.01
C GLU A 80 -24.02 -14.24 24.51
N SER A 81 -24.39 -13.07 23.98
CA SER A 81 -24.34 -12.82 22.54
C SER A 81 -23.99 -11.38 22.17
N VAL A 82 -23.39 -11.23 20.99
CA VAL A 82 -23.01 -9.94 20.38
C VAL A 82 -23.69 -9.82 19.03
N THR A 83 -24.30 -8.67 18.78
CA THR A 83 -24.89 -8.30 17.48
C THR A 83 -24.06 -7.21 16.83
N PHE A 84 -23.66 -7.44 15.59
CA PHE A 84 -22.84 -6.52 14.81
C PHE A 84 -23.33 -6.45 13.37
N ARG A 85 -23.05 -5.35 12.69
CA ARG A 85 -23.25 -5.24 11.24
C ARG A 85 -21.95 -5.37 10.49
N TYR A 86 -22.03 -5.87 9.26
CA TYR A 86 -20.89 -6.01 8.38
C TYR A 86 -21.32 -5.80 6.93
N LYS A 87 -20.36 -5.47 6.07
CA LYS A 87 -20.57 -5.39 4.64
C LYS A 87 -20.25 -6.74 4.01
N GLU A 88 -21.23 -7.37 3.38
CA GLU A 88 -21.04 -8.67 2.74
C GLU A 88 -20.13 -8.54 1.51
N SER A 89 -19.14 -9.42 1.37
CA SER A 89 -18.09 -9.28 0.34
C SER A 89 -18.62 -9.40 -1.09
N GLN A 90 -19.59 -10.29 -1.33
CA GLN A 90 -20.15 -10.58 -2.65
C GLN A 90 -21.13 -9.49 -3.11
N THR A 91 -22.06 -9.09 -2.24
CA THR A 91 -23.16 -8.17 -2.58
C THR A 91 -22.84 -6.72 -2.23
N GLN A 92 -21.80 -6.47 -1.43
CA GLN A 92 -21.49 -5.15 -0.88
C GLN A 92 -22.64 -4.50 -0.08
N GLN A 93 -23.61 -5.29 0.37
CA GLN A 93 -24.74 -4.82 1.18
C GLN A 93 -24.43 -4.92 2.68
N TRP A 94 -25.01 -4.00 3.45
CA TRP A 94 -24.96 -4.05 4.91
C TRP A 94 -25.90 -5.13 5.43
N LYS A 95 -25.36 -6.04 6.24
CA LYS A 95 -26.14 -7.08 6.92
C LYS A 95 -25.82 -7.07 8.41
N GLN A 96 -26.72 -7.61 9.21
CA GLN A 96 -26.53 -7.80 10.64
C GLN A 96 -26.38 -9.28 10.97
N ARG A 97 -25.60 -9.58 12.01
CA ARG A 97 -25.44 -10.94 12.52
C ARG A 97 -25.30 -10.91 14.04
N THR A 98 -25.94 -11.88 14.67
CA THR A 98 -25.82 -12.14 16.10
C THR A 98 -25.09 -13.46 16.31
N LEU A 99 -24.12 -13.47 17.21
CA LEU A 99 -23.33 -14.66 17.56
C LEU A 99 -23.13 -14.76 19.06
N PRO A 100 -22.93 -15.98 19.60
CA PRO A 100 -22.42 -16.17 20.95
C PRO A 100 -21.11 -15.40 21.14
N THR A 101 -20.90 -14.80 22.32
CA THR A 101 -19.74 -13.93 22.61
C THR A 101 -18.41 -14.62 22.29
N LEU A 102 -18.24 -15.89 22.67
CA LEU A 102 -17.03 -16.65 22.38
C LEU A 102 -16.80 -16.86 20.88
N LYS A 103 -17.86 -17.13 20.10
CA LYS A 103 -17.75 -17.27 18.64
C LYS A 103 -17.37 -15.95 17.99
N PHE A 104 -17.92 -14.84 18.48
CA PHE A 104 -17.55 -13.50 18.02
C PHE A 104 -16.06 -13.20 18.28
N LEU A 105 -15.57 -13.48 19.49
CA LEU A 105 -14.14 -13.29 19.83
C LEU A 105 -13.23 -14.16 18.96
N LEU A 106 -13.59 -15.41 18.69
CA LEU A 106 -12.81 -16.29 17.79
C LEU A 106 -12.67 -15.72 16.38
N LEU A 107 -13.72 -15.08 15.84
CA LEU A 107 -13.65 -14.42 14.53
C LEU A 107 -12.68 -13.24 14.50
N ILE A 108 -12.46 -12.56 15.63
CA ILE A 108 -11.46 -11.49 15.74
C ILE A 108 -10.05 -12.10 15.82
N LEU A 109 -9.90 -13.13 16.66
CA LEU A 109 -8.61 -13.76 16.95
C LEU A 109 -8.01 -14.52 15.75
N GLN A 110 -8.81 -14.94 14.77
CA GLN A 110 -8.31 -15.60 13.54
C GLN A 110 -7.29 -14.76 12.76
N HIS A 111 -7.24 -13.45 13.00
CA HIS A 111 -6.32 -12.53 12.33
C HIS A 111 -4.96 -12.40 13.04
N VAL A 112 -4.84 -12.94 14.26
CA VAL A 112 -3.62 -12.97 15.06
C VAL A 112 -2.76 -14.14 14.60
N LEU A 113 -1.52 -13.86 14.21
CA LEU A 113 -0.56 -14.91 13.86
C LEU A 113 -0.08 -15.61 15.14
N PRO A 114 0.02 -16.96 15.13
CA PRO A 114 0.71 -17.70 16.18
C PRO A 114 2.13 -17.18 16.40
N LYS A 115 2.62 -17.34 17.62
CA LYS A 115 3.98 -16.94 17.99
C LYS A 115 5.02 -17.60 17.07
N GLY A 116 5.97 -16.82 16.59
CA GLY A 116 7.04 -17.28 15.69
C GLY A 116 6.69 -17.24 14.20
N LEU A 117 5.42 -17.02 13.83
CA LEU A 117 5.03 -16.83 12.43
C LEU A 117 5.01 -15.36 12.06
N GLN A 118 5.74 -15.01 10.99
CA GLN A 118 5.72 -13.67 10.41
C GLN A 118 4.82 -13.65 9.18
N ARG A 119 4.00 -12.60 9.05
CA ARG A 119 3.27 -12.34 7.81
C ARG A 119 4.27 -12.02 6.70
N VAL A 120 4.50 -12.95 5.78
CA VAL A 120 5.26 -12.71 4.57
C VAL A 120 4.39 -11.92 3.60
N ARG A 121 4.95 -10.86 3.00
CA ARG A 121 4.29 -10.18 1.88
C ARG A 121 4.52 -11.01 0.63
N ASP A 122 3.45 -11.36 -0.06
CA ASP A 122 3.52 -12.07 -1.34
C ASP A 122 4.48 -11.36 -2.31
N TYR A 123 5.49 -12.09 -2.79
CA TYR A 123 6.48 -11.61 -3.76
C TYR A 123 6.32 -12.30 -5.11
N GLY A 124 6.98 -11.76 -6.14
CA GLY A 124 6.92 -12.31 -7.49
C GLY A 124 5.47 -12.41 -8.01
N PHE A 125 5.14 -13.58 -8.55
CA PHE A 125 3.85 -13.87 -9.19
C PHE A 125 2.71 -14.14 -8.20
N LEU A 126 3.01 -14.41 -6.93
CA LEU A 126 1.99 -14.66 -5.90
C LEU A 126 1.38 -13.36 -5.33
N ARG A 127 1.94 -12.20 -5.68
CA ARG A 127 1.40 -10.89 -5.30
C ARG A 127 -0.01 -10.71 -5.88
N GLY A 128 -0.96 -10.23 -5.07
CA GLY A 128 -2.33 -9.99 -5.53
C GLY A 128 -2.51 -9.12 -6.80
N GLN A 129 -1.58 -8.20 -7.09
CA GLN A 129 -1.58 -7.43 -8.35
C GLN A 129 -1.03 -8.18 -9.56
N ALA A 130 -0.28 -9.28 -9.33
CA ALA A 130 0.26 -10.14 -10.38
C ALA A 130 -0.72 -11.25 -10.79
N ARG A 131 -1.98 -11.22 -10.33
CA ARG A 131 -3.00 -12.26 -10.63
C ARG A 131 -3.13 -12.57 -12.12
N GLN A 132 -3.13 -11.55 -12.98
CA GLN A 132 -3.21 -11.76 -14.44
C GLN A 132 -1.93 -12.42 -14.98
N THR A 133 -0.75 -11.96 -14.52
CA THR A 133 0.55 -12.57 -14.87
C THR A 133 0.63 -14.02 -14.38
N LEU A 134 0.20 -14.30 -13.15
CA LEU A 134 0.13 -15.64 -12.56
C LEU A 134 -0.80 -16.54 -13.35
N GLY A 135 -2.00 -16.06 -13.70
CA GLY A 135 -2.95 -16.78 -14.55
C GLY A 135 -2.35 -17.12 -15.91
N ARG A 136 -1.60 -16.19 -16.54
CA ARG A 136 -0.87 -16.50 -17.79
C ARG A 136 0.18 -17.58 -17.58
N ILE A 137 1.01 -17.47 -16.54
CA ILE A 137 2.03 -18.51 -16.25
C ILE A 137 1.37 -19.88 -16.03
N GLN A 138 0.26 -19.93 -15.30
CA GLN A 138 -0.49 -21.17 -15.08
C GLN A 138 -1.02 -21.75 -16.40
N LEU A 139 -1.62 -20.93 -17.26
CA LEU A 139 -2.09 -21.36 -18.58
C LEU A 139 -0.96 -21.84 -19.48
N LEU A 140 0.20 -21.16 -19.46
CA LEU A 140 1.40 -21.57 -20.20
C LEU A 140 1.91 -22.94 -19.71
N LEU A 141 2.00 -23.14 -18.39
CA LEU A 141 2.44 -24.41 -17.80
C LEU A 141 1.45 -25.55 -18.07
N LEU A 142 0.17 -25.24 -18.25
CA LEU A 142 -0.89 -26.22 -18.59
C LEU A 142 -1.05 -26.45 -20.10
N GLY A 143 -0.28 -25.76 -20.96
CA GLY A 143 -0.41 -25.87 -22.42
C GLY A 143 -1.66 -25.21 -23.02
N LEU A 144 -2.37 -24.37 -22.25
CA LEU A 144 -3.63 -23.71 -22.62
C LEU A 144 -3.38 -22.30 -23.20
N PHE A 145 -2.47 -22.20 -24.16
CA PHE A 145 -1.99 -20.93 -24.71
C PHE A 145 -3.09 -20.07 -25.37
N TYR A 146 -4.16 -20.72 -25.85
CA TYR A 146 -5.28 -20.07 -26.52
C TYR A 146 -6.22 -19.31 -25.56
N SER A 147 -6.11 -19.53 -24.25
CA SER A 147 -6.94 -18.86 -23.24
C SER A 147 -6.23 -17.69 -22.54
N LEU A 148 -5.09 -17.22 -23.07
CA LEU A 148 -4.30 -16.18 -22.41
C LEU A 148 -5.07 -14.84 -22.34
N PRO A 149 -5.36 -14.31 -21.14
CA PRO A 149 -6.02 -13.02 -21.01
C PRO A 149 -5.10 -11.88 -21.47
N ASN A 150 -5.69 -10.88 -22.14
CA ASN A 150 -4.94 -9.69 -22.53
C ASN A 150 -4.55 -8.88 -21.29
N LEU A 151 -3.28 -8.48 -21.21
CA LEU A 151 -2.78 -7.65 -20.11
C LEU A 151 -3.04 -6.20 -20.49
N GLU A 152 -4.19 -5.67 -20.10
CA GLU A 152 -4.43 -4.24 -20.22
C GLU A 152 -3.39 -3.50 -19.36
N PRO A 153 -2.64 -2.54 -19.93
CA PRO A 153 -1.66 -1.79 -19.17
C PRO A 153 -2.36 -1.03 -18.06
N VAL A 154 -2.04 -1.39 -16.81
CA VAL A 154 -2.56 -0.66 -15.64
C VAL A 154 -2.00 0.75 -15.70
N THR A 155 -2.88 1.71 -16.03
CA THR A 155 -2.56 3.13 -15.95
C THR A 155 -2.33 3.48 -14.49
N LYS A 156 -1.05 3.61 -14.12
CA LYS A 156 -0.70 4.09 -12.79
C LYS A 156 -1.16 5.55 -12.69
N SER A 157 -1.97 5.85 -11.68
CA SER A 157 -2.33 7.24 -11.39
C SER A 157 -1.05 8.03 -11.15
N LYS A 158 -0.93 9.18 -11.83
CA LYS A 158 0.17 10.10 -11.59
C LYS A 158 0.07 10.62 -10.15
N ALA A 159 1.21 11.00 -9.58
CA ALA A 159 1.18 11.63 -8.26
C ALA A 159 0.40 12.95 -8.36
N THR A 160 -0.69 13.06 -7.60
CA THR A 160 -1.48 14.29 -7.45
C THR A 160 -0.93 15.11 -6.30
N ARG A 161 -0.87 16.43 -6.50
CA ARG A 161 -0.42 17.40 -5.51
C ARG A 161 -1.28 18.64 -5.56
N CYS A 162 -1.64 19.20 -4.42
CA CYS A 162 -2.34 20.49 -4.34
C CYS A 162 -1.36 21.66 -4.22
N CYS A 163 -1.71 22.79 -4.83
CA CYS A 163 -0.98 24.05 -4.74
C CYS A 163 -1.06 24.64 -3.33
N PRO A 164 0.05 25.08 -2.72
CA PRO A 164 0.01 25.70 -1.39
C PRO A 164 -0.74 27.04 -1.36
N CYS A 165 -0.87 27.72 -2.49
CA CYS A 165 -1.55 29.03 -2.58
C CYS A 165 -3.06 28.92 -2.74
N CYS A 166 -3.54 28.06 -3.66
CA CYS A 166 -4.96 27.98 -4.02
C CYS A 166 -5.59 26.58 -3.88
N GLN A 167 -4.84 25.60 -3.36
CA GLN A 167 -5.26 24.21 -3.14
C GLN A 167 -5.71 23.41 -4.38
N HIS A 168 -5.65 23.99 -5.57
CA HIS A 168 -5.93 23.29 -6.83
C HIS A 168 -4.82 22.29 -7.18
N GLU A 169 -5.18 21.26 -7.94
CA GLU A 169 -4.23 20.25 -8.42
C GLU A 169 -3.12 20.89 -9.28
N MET A 170 -1.89 20.47 -9.04
CA MET A 170 -0.70 20.87 -9.77
C MET A 170 -0.28 19.78 -10.75
N ALA A 171 0.17 20.19 -11.94
CA ALA A 171 0.79 19.30 -12.90
C ALA A 171 2.29 19.16 -12.59
N CYS A 172 2.80 17.92 -12.61
CA CYS A 172 4.23 17.67 -12.62
C CYS A 172 4.77 17.99 -14.01
N VAL A 173 5.56 19.06 -14.13
CA VAL A 173 6.07 19.58 -15.41
C VAL A 173 7.49 19.11 -15.73
N GLY A 174 8.22 18.55 -14.77
CA GLY A 174 9.54 18.02 -15.05
C GLY A 174 10.31 17.52 -13.83
N PHE A 175 11.50 17.01 -14.10
CA PHE A 175 12.44 16.54 -13.11
C PHE A 175 13.83 17.06 -13.44
N THR A 176 14.56 17.45 -12.40
CA THR A 176 16.00 17.71 -12.45
C THR A 176 16.68 16.60 -11.69
N ARG A 177 17.71 15.98 -12.28
CA ARG A 177 18.57 15.03 -11.60
C ARG A 177 19.94 15.68 -11.38
N PRO A 178 20.62 15.40 -10.26
CA PRO A 178 22.00 15.82 -10.08
C PRO A 178 22.84 15.17 -11.19
N ARG A 179 23.83 15.92 -11.71
CA ARG A 179 24.85 15.38 -12.61
C ARG A 179 25.81 14.49 -11.82
#